data_AF-L7RYB8-F1
#
_entry.id   AF-L7RYB8-F1
#
_cell.length_a   1.000
_cell.length_b   1.000
_cell.length_c   1.000
_cell.angle_alpha   90.00
_cell.angle_beta   90.00
_cell.angle_gamma   90.00
#
_symmetry.space_group_name_H-M   'P 1'
#
loop_
_entity.id
_entity.type
_entity.pdbx_description
1 polymer ?
#
loop_
_entity_poly.entity_id
_entity_poly.type
_entity_poly.pdbx_seq_one_letter_code
_entity_poly.pdbx_strand_id
1 'polypeptide(L)'
;TVAKSEGWKVMRQSNPKLEQELLESIVEADSRKQERLRKIEEKKIYLQLYDAMEALVHICRDGCRTIGPHDKDLDENQGPCNFPACKGLESLVRHFAACKTRVPGGCVHCKRMWQLLELHSRMCSEPDICKVPLCRHFKEKVQQQSKKDEVKWKVLVSKVMVAKKAVNSFSSSVAVSPPL
;
A
#
# COMPACT_ATOMS: atom_id res chain seq x y z
N THR A 1 -6.81 -4.63 41.42
CA THR A 1 -5.63 -4.15 40.66
C THR A 1 -4.41 -4.27 41.54
N VAL A 2 -3.26 -4.69 41.00
CA VAL A 2 -2.01 -4.87 41.77
C VAL A 2 -1.64 -3.62 42.58
N ALA A 3 -1.91 -2.42 42.05
CA ALA A 3 -1.66 -1.15 42.73
C ALA A 3 -2.39 -0.93 44.07
N LYS A 4 -3.46 -1.71 44.36
CA LYS A 4 -4.23 -1.64 45.61
C LYS A 4 -3.81 -2.67 46.65
N SER A 5 -2.89 -3.58 46.33
CA SER A 5 -2.48 -4.64 47.26
C SER A 5 -1.57 -4.09 48.35
N GLU A 6 -1.62 -4.71 49.54
CA GLU A 6 -0.71 -4.36 50.64
C GLU A 6 0.76 -4.58 50.26
N GLY A 7 1.06 -5.66 49.52
CA GLY A 7 2.42 -5.92 49.01
C GLY A 7 2.94 -4.79 48.11
N TRP A 8 2.08 -4.20 47.28
CA TRP A 8 2.47 -3.06 46.45
C TRP A 8 2.70 -1.77 47.27
N LYS A 9 1.88 -1.52 48.30
CA LYS A 9 2.08 -0.38 49.21
C LYS A 9 3.40 -0.50 49.98
N VAL A 10 3.68 -1.67 50.53
CA VAL A 10 4.92 -1.97 51.26
C VAL A 10 6.14 -1.85 50.35
N MET A 11 6.08 -2.41 49.13
CA MET A 11 7.17 -2.27 48.14
C MET A 11 7.47 -0.80 47.85
N ARG A 12 6.44 0.03 47.69
CA ARG A 12 6.57 1.43 47.33
C ARG A 12 7.24 2.27 48.43
N GLN A 13 6.83 2.04 49.67
CA GLN A 13 7.39 2.73 50.84
C GLN A 13 8.85 2.30 51.09
N SER A 14 9.14 1.01 50.87
CA SER A 14 10.46 0.45 51.13
C SER A 14 11.47 0.72 50.00
N ASN A 15 11.01 0.85 48.75
CA ASN A 15 11.89 1.05 47.59
C ASN A 15 11.23 1.91 46.49
N PRO A 16 11.25 3.25 46.64
CA PRO A 16 10.71 4.17 45.65
C PRO A 16 11.41 4.09 44.29
N LYS A 17 12.71 3.75 44.28
CA LYS A 17 13.49 3.59 43.04
C LYS A 17 12.97 2.41 42.21
N LEU A 18 12.60 1.31 42.87
CA LEU A 18 12.00 0.15 42.20
C LEU A 18 10.62 0.47 41.60
N GLU A 19 9.80 1.30 42.27
CA GLU A 19 8.54 1.77 41.68
C GLU A 19 8.81 2.55 40.39
N GLN A 20 9.77 3.48 40.41
CA GLN A 20 10.14 4.27 39.24
C GLN A 20 10.62 3.36 38.09
N GLU A 21 11.54 2.42 38.36
CA GLU A 21 12.05 1.48 37.35
C GLU A 21 10.92 0.62 36.73
N LEU A 22 9.95 0.19 37.54
CA LEU A 22 8.82 -0.58 37.05
C LEU A 22 7.86 0.27 36.20
N LEU A 23 7.60 1.52 36.58
CA LEU A 23 6.81 2.45 35.79
C LEU A 23 7.49 2.76 34.45
N GLU A 24 8.80 3.03 34.46
CA GLU A 24 9.59 3.24 33.24
C GLU A 24 9.53 2.02 32.32
N SER A 25 9.71 0.81 32.87
CA SER A 25 9.61 -0.44 32.12
C SER A 25 8.23 -0.64 31.46
N ILE A 26 7.14 -0.29 32.16
CA ILE A 26 5.77 -0.35 31.61
C ILE A 26 5.60 0.66 30.47
N VAL A 27 6.04 1.92 30.66
CA VAL A 27 5.94 2.98 29.63
C VAL A 27 6.73 2.60 28.38
N GLU A 28 7.94 2.07 28.56
CA GLU A 28 8.74 1.58 27.43
C GLU A 28 8.08 0.39 26.73
N ALA A 29 7.51 -0.56 27.49
CA ALA A 29 6.83 -1.72 26.93
C ALA A 29 5.59 -1.31 26.11
N ASP A 30 4.79 -0.37 26.60
CA ASP A 30 3.66 0.18 25.86
C ASP A 30 4.13 0.94 24.62
N SER A 31 5.16 1.78 24.73
CA SER A 31 5.75 2.50 23.61
C SER A 31 6.25 1.55 22.51
N ARG A 32 6.93 0.45 22.90
CA ARG A 32 7.37 -0.61 21.98
C ARG A 32 6.18 -1.31 21.32
N LYS A 33 5.10 -1.56 22.05
CA LYS A 33 3.88 -2.18 21.52
C LYS A 33 3.18 -1.26 20.52
N GLN A 34 2.98 0.01 20.87
CA GLN A 34 2.40 1.03 19.99
C GLN A 34 3.22 1.17 18.70
N GLU A 35 4.56 1.22 18.81
CA GLU A 35 5.43 1.29 17.65
C GLU A 35 5.30 0.07 16.72
N ARG A 36 5.17 -1.14 17.28
CA ARG A 36 4.92 -2.35 16.48
C ARG A 36 3.58 -2.26 15.73
N LEU A 37 2.52 -1.82 16.40
CA LEU A 37 1.19 -1.65 15.78
C LEU A 37 1.24 -0.61 14.66
N ARG A 38 1.89 0.54 14.88
CA ARG A 38 2.11 1.56 13.86
C ARG A 38 2.83 1.01 12.63
N LYS A 39 3.90 0.22 12.82
CA LYS A 39 4.63 -0.43 11.73
C LYS A 39 3.79 -1.45 10.97
N ILE A 40 2.91 -2.19 11.65
CA ILE A 40 2.00 -3.14 11.00
C ILE A 40 0.97 -2.41 10.13
N GLU A 41 0.35 -1.36 10.67
CA GLU A 41 -0.64 -0.57 9.92
C GLU A 41 0.01 0.17 8.73
N GLU A 42 1.19 0.74 8.94
CA GLU A 42 1.97 1.36 7.86
C GLU A 42 2.28 0.35 6.73
N LYS A 43 2.71 -0.87 7.06
CA LYS A 43 2.95 -1.92 6.07
C LYS A 43 1.67 -2.29 5.29
N LYS A 44 0.53 -2.33 5.96
CA LYS A 44 -0.77 -2.63 5.33
C LYS A 44 -1.14 -1.59 4.28
N ILE A 45 -0.89 -0.30 4.56
CA ILE A 45 -1.12 0.79 3.59
C ILE A 45 -0.25 0.59 2.34
N TYR A 46 1.04 0.26 2.50
CA TYR A 46 1.92 0.02 1.36
C TYR A 46 1.55 -1.23 0.57
N LEU A 47 1.03 -2.27 1.23
CA LEU A 47 0.51 -3.45 0.55
C LEU A 47 -0.74 -3.10 -0.27
N GLN A 48 -1.67 -2.31 0.26
CA GLN A 48 -2.84 -1.84 -0.51
C GLN A 48 -2.44 -1.02 -1.74
N LEU A 49 -1.38 -0.21 -1.64
CA LEU A 49 -0.82 0.49 -2.80
C LEU A 49 -0.23 -0.47 -3.83
N TYR A 50 0.43 -1.54 -3.38
CA TYR A 50 0.93 -2.59 -4.27
C TYR A 50 -0.21 -3.30 -5.00
N ASP A 51 -1.24 -3.75 -4.27
CA ASP A 51 -2.43 -4.39 -4.83
C ASP A 51 -3.14 -3.47 -5.85
N ALA A 52 -3.16 -2.16 -5.58
CA ALA A 52 -3.67 -1.17 -6.53
C ALA A 52 -2.82 -1.07 -7.80
N MET A 53 -1.50 -1.18 -7.72
CA MET A 53 -0.64 -1.22 -8.91
C MET A 53 -0.90 -2.47 -9.76
N GLU A 54 -1.06 -3.64 -9.13
CA GLU A 54 -1.38 -4.88 -9.84
C GLU A 54 -2.74 -4.82 -10.52
N ALA A 55 -3.77 -4.38 -9.79
CA ALA A 55 -5.11 -4.20 -10.34
C ALA A 55 -5.15 -3.17 -11.47
N LEU A 56 -4.38 -2.07 -11.37
CA LEU A 56 -4.26 -1.07 -12.44
C LEU A 56 -3.67 -1.68 -13.72
N VAL A 57 -2.59 -2.46 -13.59
CA VAL A 57 -1.98 -3.16 -14.74
C VAL A 57 -2.96 -4.14 -15.34
N HIS A 58 -3.64 -4.94 -14.52
CA HIS A 58 -4.66 -5.89 -14.95
C HIS A 58 -5.78 -5.21 -15.76
N ILE A 59 -6.38 -4.14 -15.23
CA ILE A 59 -7.46 -3.41 -15.92
C ILE A 59 -6.98 -2.86 -17.28
N CYS A 60 -5.77 -2.30 -17.34
CA CYS A 60 -5.26 -1.67 -18.57
C CYS A 60 -4.71 -2.67 -19.60
N ARG A 61 -4.16 -3.81 -19.17
CA ARG A 61 -3.55 -4.82 -20.05
C ARG A 61 -4.54 -5.90 -20.44
N ASP A 62 -5.20 -6.48 -19.46
CA ASP A 62 -5.99 -7.70 -19.64
C ASP A 62 -7.48 -7.36 -19.82
N GLY A 63 -7.92 -6.29 -19.17
CA GLY A 63 -9.33 -5.95 -18.98
C GLY A 63 -9.90 -6.65 -17.74
N CYS A 64 -10.92 -6.04 -17.15
CA CYS A 64 -11.61 -6.49 -15.96
C CYS A 64 -13.11 -6.17 -16.04
N ARG A 65 -13.95 -7.22 -16.07
CA ARG A 65 -15.42 -7.13 -16.08
C ARG A 65 -15.96 -6.17 -17.14
N THR A 66 -16.19 -4.91 -16.76
CA THR A 66 -16.82 -3.87 -17.57
C THR A 66 -15.83 -2.78 -18.03
N ILE A 67 -14.52 -2.98 -17.86
CA ILE A 67 -13.48 -2.09 -18.37
C ILE A 67 -12.37 -2.93 -18.98
N GLY A 68 -12.07 -2.75 -20.25
CA GLY A 68 -10.94 -3.44 -20.89
C GLY A 68 -10.37 -2.67 -22.08
N PRO A 69 -9.29 -3.19 -22.68
CA PRO A 69 -8.78 -2.69 -23.95
C PRO A 69 -9.91 -2.62 -24.99
N HIS A 70 -9.83 -1.66 -25.91
CA HIS A 70 -10.87 -1.43 -26.93
C HIS A 70 -11.18 -2.66 -27.82
N ASP A 71 -10.29 -3.66 -27.83
CA ASP A 71 -10.33 -4.81 -28.74
C ASP A 71 -10.86 -6.10 -28.09
N LYS A 72 -11.40 -6.04 -26.86
CA LYS A 72 -11.91 -7.24 -26.15
C LYS A 72 -13.38 -7.11 -25.78
N ASP A 73 -14.15 -8.15 -26.11
CA ASP A 73 -15.52 -8.32 -25.63
C ASP A 73 -15.54 -8.49 -24.11
N LEU A 74 -16.32 -7.65 -23.44
CA LEU A 74 -16.46 -7.63 -21.99
C LEU A 74 -17.60 -8.59 -21.60
N ASP A 75 -17.28 -9.62 -20.82
CA ASP A 75 -18.27 -10.57 -20.34
C ASP A 75 -18.76 -10.17 -18.94
N GLU A 76 -19.97 -9.62 -18.89
CA GLU A 76 -20.65 -9.24 -17.65
C GLU A 76 -20.98 -10.46 -16.75
N ASN A 77 -20.92 -11.69 -17.28
CA ASN A 77 -21.10 -12.93 -16.52
C ASN A 77 -19.81 -13.48 -15.91
N GLN A 78 -18.67 -12.80 -16.06
CA GLN A 78 -17.44 -13.21 -15.36
C GLN A 78 -17.60 -13.07 -13.85
N GLY A 79 -17.20 -14.13 -13.13
CA GLY A 79 -17.15 -14.16 -11.67
C GLY A 79 -16.31 -13.02 -11.06
N PRO A 80 -16.30 -12.87 -9.73
CA PRO A 80 -15.57 -11.80 -9.07
C PRO A 80 -14.08 -11.82 -9.47
N CYS A 81 -13.54 -10.66 -9.84
CA CYS A 81 -12.13 -10.51 -10.17
C CYS A 81 -11.24 -10.83 -8.97
N ASN A 82 -10.17 -11.60 -9.19
CA ASN A 82 -9.23 -12.03 -8.16
C ASN A 82 -8.32 -10.89 -7.63
N PHE A 83 -8.31 -9.74 -8.29
CA PHE A 83 -7.53 -8.59 -7.85
C PHE A 83 -8.35 -7.76 -6.83
N PRO A 84 -7.91 -7.68 -5.56
CA PRO A 84 -8.73 -7.11 -4.49
C PRO A 84 -9.04 -5.62 -4.69
N ALA A 85 -8.14 -4.88 -5.35
CA ALA A 85 -8.30 -3.45 -5.62
C ALA A 85 -9.12 -3.13 -6.90
N CYS A 86 -9.46 -4.12 -7.73
CA CYS A 86 -10.09 -3.87 -9.04
C CYS A 86 -11.41 -3.11 -8.94
N LYS A 87 -12.32 -3.53 -8.06
CA LYS A 87 -13.64 -2.87 -7.91
C LYS A 87 -13.48 -1.37 -7.57
N GLY A 88 -12.53 -1.03 -6.71
CA GLY A 88 -12.26 0.37 -6.35
C GLY A 88 -11.64 1.16 -7.50
N LEU A 89 -10.68 0.57 -8.21
CA LEU A 89 -10.00 1.23 -9.32
C LEU A 89 -10.86 1.37 -10.56
N GLU A 90 -11.76 0.45 -10.84
CA GLU A 90 -12.68 0.54 -11.97
C GLU A 90 -13.46 1.86 -11.96
N SER A 91 -14.01 2.25 -10.81
CA SER A 91 -14.71 3.53 -10.65
C SER A 91 -13.79 4.73 -10.99
N LEU A 92 -12.53 4.67 -10.54
CA LEU A 92 -11.55 5.71 -10.79
C LEU A 92 -11.17 5.79 -12.26
N VAL A 93 -11.02 4.64 -12.94
CA VAL A 93 -10.73 4.55 -14.38
C VAL A 93 -11.89 5.11 -15.20
N ARG A 94 -13.14 4.69 -14.94
CA ARG A 94 -14.32 5.24 -15.63
C ARG A 94 -14.43 6.75 -15.45
N HIS A 95 -14.23 7.23 -14.22
CA HIS A 95 -14.21 8.65 -13.93
C HIS A 95 -13.11 9.36 -14.74
N PHE A 96 -11.88 8.85 -14.70
CA PHE A 96 -10.76 9.46 -15.41
C PHE A 96 -10.96 9.46 -16.93
N ALA A 97 -11.66 8.47 -17.50
CA ALA A 97 -12.00 8.46 -18.91
C ALA A 97 -13.02 9.56 -19.29
N ALA A 98 -14.05 9.77 -18.46
CA ALA A 98 -15.16 10.68 -18.76
C ALA A 98 -15.03 12.10 -18.18
N CYS A 99 -14.07 12.35 -17.28
CA CYS A 99 -13.96 13.62 -16.57
C CYS A 99 -13.43 14.75 -17.46
N LYS A 100 -14.20 15.84 -17.58
CA LYS A 100 -13.82 17.05 -18.34
C LYS A 100 -12.70 17.86 -17.68
N THR A 101 -12.49 17.70 -16.37
CA THR A 101 -11.43 18.39 -15.61
C THR A 101 -10.19 17.50 -15.39
N ARG A 102 -9.88 16.64 -16.36
CA ARG A 102 -8.75 15.69 -16.32
C ARG A 102 -7.41 16.36 -16.61
N VAL A 103 -7.02 17.26 -15.72
CA VAL A 103 -5.74 17.96 -15.74
C VAL A 103 -5.00 17.72 -14.42
N PRO A 104 -3.65 17.83 -14.39
CA PRO A 104 -2.92 17.93 -13.14
C PRO A 104 -3.52 19.07 -12.29
N GLY A 105 -3.94 18.78 -11.06
CA GLY A 105 -4.61 19.77 -10.21
C GLY A 105 -6.14 19.84 -10.32
N GLY A 106 -6.78 19.03 -11.17
CA GLY A 106 -8.24 18.94 -11.34
C GLY A 106 -9.01 18.38 -10.13
N CYS A 107 -10.07 17.61 -10.39
CA CYS A 107 -10.90 17.04 -9.31
C CYS A 107 -10.15 16.00 -8.45
N VAL A 108 -10.69 15.68 -7.27
CA VAL A 108 -10.03 14.75 -6.32
C VAL A 108 -9.81 13.34 -6.88
N HIS A 109 -10.75 12.84 -7.69
CA HIS A 109 -10.64 11.53 -8.31
C HIS A 109 -9.54 11.50 -9.39
N CYS A 110 -9.50 12.51 -10.27
CA CYS A 110 -8.41 12.65 -11.22
C CYS A 110 -7.06 12.80 -10.53
N LYS A 111 -6.96 13.59 -9.45
CA LYS A 111 -5.72 13.72 -8.66
C LYS A 111 -5.22 12.38 -8.16
N ARG A 112 -6.10 11.54 -7.62
CA ARG A 112 -5.74 10.17 -7.19
C ARG A 112 -5.28 9.30 -8.36
N MET A 113 -5.99 9.34 -9.49
CA MET A 113 -5.58 8.58 -10.67
C MET A 113 -4.20 9.02 -11.17
N TRP A 114 -3.96 10.32 -11.28
CA TRP A 114 -2.66 10.87 -11.66
C TRP A 114 -1.53 10.35 -10.77
N GLN A 115 -1.73 10.31 -9.45
CA GLN A 115 -0.74 9.77 -8.50
C GLN A 115 -0.48 8.28 -8.71
N LEU A 116 -1.51 7.49 -9.03
CA LEU A 116 -1.36 6.06 -9.31
C LEU A 116 -0.61 5.79 -10.61
N LEU A 117 -0.92 6.53 -11.69
CA LEU A 117 -0.19 6.44 -12.95
C LEU A 117 1.27 6.87 -12.79
N GLU A 118 1.50 7.91 -11.99
CA GLU A 118 2.82 8.42 -11.67
C GLU A 118 3.63 7.44 -10.79
N LEU A 119 3.00 6.77 -9.83
CA LEU A 119 3.63 5.70 -9.05
C LEU A 119 3.99 4.51 -9.96
N HIS A 120 3.04 4.09 -10.80
CA HIS A 120 3.23 2.98 -11.73
C HIS A 120 4.43 3.20 -12.64
N SER A 121 4.58 4.37 -13.27
CA SER A 121 5.69 4.64 -14.18
C SER A 121 7.07 4.50 -13.51
N ARG A 122 7.18 4.85 -12.22
CA ARG A 122 8.42 4.67 -11.46
C ARG A 122 8.72 3.22 -11.13
N MET A 123 7.69 2.39 -10.99
CA MET A 123 7.82 0.96 -10.72
C MET A 123 7.96 0.11 -11.99
N CYS A 124 7.45 0.61 -13.13
CA CYS A 124 7.44 -0.11 -14.40
C CYS A 124 8.85 -0.20 -15.01
N SER A 125 9.29 -1.41 -15.34
CA SER A 125 10.58 -1.69 -16.02
C SER A 125 10.51 -1.57 -17.54
N GLU A 126 9.33 -1.74 -18.13
CA GLU A 126 9.13 -1.88 -19.58
C GLU A 126 8.12 -0.83 -20.09
N PRO A 127 8.47 0.47 -20.06
CA PRO A 127 7.53 1.54 -20.41
C PRO A 127 7.06 1.49 -21.86
N ASP A 128 7.86 0.95 -22.79
CA ASP A 128 7.56 0.95 -24.23
C ASP A 128 6.44 0.01 -24.63
N ILE A 129 6.29 -1.11 -23.94
CA ILE A 129 5.21 -2.09 -24.17
C ILE A 129 4.09 -2.00 -23.13
N CYS A 130 4.24 -1.11 -22.13
CA CYS A 130 3.28 -0.98 -21.05
C CYS A 130 1.95 -0.43 -21.55
N LYS A 131 0.85 -1.10 -21.17
CA LYS A 131 -0.53 -0.71 -21.52
C LYS A 131 -1.15 0.29 -20.56
N VAL A 132 -0.49 0.63 -19.45
CA VAL A 132 -0.99 1.63 -18.50
C VAL A 132 -0.88 3.03 -19.12
N PRO A 133 -1.97 3.81 -19.15
CA PRO A 133 -1.97 5.11 -19.81
C PRO A 133 -0.97 6.06 -19.15
N LEU A 134 -0.32 6.89 -19.96
CA LEU A 134 0.66 7.90 -19.51
C LEU A 134 1.91 7.33 -18.80
N CYS A 135 2.10 6.01 -18.77
CA CYS A 135 3.27 5.39 -18.15
C CYS A 135 4.58 5.97 -18.73
N ARG A 136 4.74 5.92 -20.06
CA ARG A 136 5.91 6.48 -20.76
C ARG A 136 6.07 7.98 -20.54
N HIS A 137 4.98 8.74 -20.66
CA HIS A 137 4.98 10.20 -20.43
C HIS A 137 5.51 10.56 -19.03
N PHE A 138 5.07 9.83 -18.01
CA PHE A 138 5.59 10.04 -16.66
C PHE A 138 7.03 9.57 -16.52
N LYS A 139 7.41 8.45 -17.15
CA LYS A 139 8.79 7.94 -17.12
C LYS A 139 9.77 8.99 -17.62
N GLU A 140 9.43 9.67 -18.70
CA GLU A 140 10.22 10.75 -19.29
C GLU A 140 10.23 12.00 -18.39
N LYS A 141 9.06 12.40 -17.85
CA LYS A 141 8.95 13.55 -16.94
C LYS A 141 9.70 13.41 -15.62
N VAL A 142 9.92 12.18 -15.13
CA VAL A 142 10.67 11.94 -13.88
C VAL A 142 12.08 12.55 -13.95
N GLN A 143 12.69 12.58 -15.14
CA GLN A 143 14.03 13.16 -15.35
C GLN A 143 14.08 14.69 -15.14
N GLN A 144 12.93 15.36 -15.18
CA GLN A 144 12.81 16.81 -15.07
C GLN A 144 12.27 17.28 -13.70
N GLN A 145 12.08 16.35 -12.75
CA GLN A 145 11.52 16.69 -11.44
C GLN A 145 12.55 17.27 -10.46
N SER A 146 12.04 17.92 -9.41
CA SER A 146 12.88 18.39 -8.32
C SER A 146 13.53 17.22 -7.57
N LYS A 147 14.77 17.40 -7.09
CA LYS A 147 15.49 16.39 -6.29
C LYS A 147 14.69 15.98 -5.05
N LYS A 148 13.94 16.90 -4.45
CA LYS A 148 13.11 16.64 -3.27
C LYS A 148 11.96 15.67 -3.59
N ASP A 149 11.26 15.90 -4.70
CA ASP A 149 10.17 15.02 -5.12
C ASP A 149 10.71 13.66 -5.53
N GLU A 150 11.85 13.61 -6.22
CA GLU A 150 12.51 12.37 -6.59
C GLU A 150 12.83 11.50 -5.35
N VAL A 151 13.42 12.08 -4.30
CA VAL A 151 13.69 11.36 -3.04
C VAL A 151 12.41 10.85 -2.40
N LYS A 152 11.37 11.67 -2.32
CA LYS A 152 10.07 11.27 -1.76
C LYS A 152 9.48 10.07 -2.51
N TRP A 153 9.49 10.11 -3.83
CA TRP A 153 9.00 9.00 -4.65
C TRP A 153 9.86 7.75 -4.54
N LYS A 154 11.18 7.88 -4.48
CA LYS A 154 12.09 6.74 -4.25
C LYS A 154 11.78 6.02 -2.93
N VAL A 155 11.56 6.78 -1.85
CA VAL A 155 11.16 6.22 -0.55
C VAL A 155 9.82 5.49 -0.67
N LEU A 156 8.82 6.10 -1.32
CA LEU A 156 7.52 5.47 -1.51
C LEU A 156 7.62 4.15 -2.28
N VAL A 157 8.30 4.15 -3.43
CA VAL A 157 8.51 2.95 -4.25
C VAL A 157 9.23 1.86 -3.45
N SER A 158 10.28 2.23 -2.70
CA SER A 158 11.01 1.28 -1.84
C SER A 158 10.08 0.62 -0.82
N LYS A 159 9.27 1.40 -0.10
CA LYS A 159 8.34 0.87 0.91
C LYS A 159 7.26 -0.04 0.31
N VAL A 160 6.71 0.32 -0.85
CA VAL A 160 5.75 -0.52 -1.59
C VAL A 160 6.38 -1.85 -2.00
N MET A 161 7.59 -1.82 -2.56
CA MET A 161 8.30 -3.03 -2.98
C MET A 161 8.72 -3.92 -1.81
N VAL A 162 9.08 -3.34 -0.66
CA VAL A 162 9.38 -4.10 0.58
C VAL A 162 8.12 -4.76 1.12
N ALA A 163 6.97 -4.06 1.12
CA ALA A 163 5.69 -4.62 1.55
C ALA A 163 5.29 -5.85 0.71
N LYS A 164 5.44 -5.78 -0.62
CA LYS A 164 5.25 -6.93 -1.52
C LYS A 164 6.13 -8.12 -1.12
N LYS A 165 7.44 -7.90 -0.99
CA LYS A 165 8.40 -8.98 -0.71
C LYS A 165 8.05 -9.74 0.58
N ALA A 166 7.61 -9.01 1.60
CA ALA A 166 7.18 -9.62 2.85
C ALA A 166 6.03 -10.62 2.63
N VAL A 167 5.01 -10.26 1.85
CA VAL A 167 3.87 -11.15 1.55
C VAL A 167 4.30 -12.38 0.74
N ASN A 168 5.13 -12.20 -0.29
CA ASN A 168 5.61 -13.32 -1.10
C ASN A 168 6.45 -14.31 -0.28
N SER A 169 7.27 -13.82 0.66
CA SER A 169 8.03 -14.69 1.57
C SER A 169 7.15 -15.51 2.51
N PHE A 170 5.96 -15.01 2.90
CA PHE A 170 4.99 -15.80 3.66
C PHE A 170 4.26 -16.84 2.79
N SER A 171 3.95 -16.52 1.53
CA SER A 171 3.29 -17.46 0.61
C SER A 171 4.19 -18.61 0.17
N SER A 172 5.50 -18.38 0.01
CA SER A 172 6.46 -19.45 -0.33
C SER A 172 6.71 -20.45 0.81
N SER A 173 6.32 -20.13 2.05
CA SER A 173 6.47 -21.03 3.21
C SER A 173 5.27 -21.97 3.43
N VAL A 174 4.19 -21.85 2.65
CA VAL A 174 2.96 -22.64 2.81
C VAL A 174 2.86 -23.79 1.78
N ALA A 175 3.78 -23.88 0.82
CA ALA A 175 3.84 -25.01 -0.11
C ALA A 175 4.62 -26.19 0.51
N VAL A 176 4.00 -26.91 1.46
CA VAL A 176 4.39 -28.29 1.81
C VAL A 176 3.22 -29.20 1.44
N SER A 177 3.49 -30.09 0.49
CA SER A 177 2.54 -31.01 -0.17
C SER A 177 1.77 -31.92 0.79
N PRO A 178 0.55 -32.37 0.44
CA PRO A 178 -0.15 -33.42 1.18
C PRO A 178 0.44 -34.81 0.87
N PRO A 179 0.50 -35.76 1.84
CA PRO A 179 0.89 -37.13 1.56
C PRO A 179 -0.22 -37.90 0.85
N LEU A 180 0.20 -38.79 -0.06
CA LEU A 180 -0.59 -39.88 -0.64
C LEU A 180 -1.00 -40.91 0.42
#